data_AF-A0A4Y2HS20-F1
#
_entry.id   AF-A0A4Y2HS20-F1
#
_cell.length_a   1.000
_cell.length_b   1.000
_cell.length_c   1.000
_cell.angle_alpha   90.00
_cell.angle_beta   90.00
_cell.angle_gamma   90.00
#
_symmetry.space_group_name_H-M   'P 1'
#
loop_
_entity.id
_entity.type
_entity.pdbx_description
1 polymer ?
#
loop_
_entity_poly.entity_id
_entity_poly.type
_entity_poly.pdbx_seq_one_letter_code
_entity_poly.pdbx_strand_id
1 'polypeptide(L)'
;MHHMHIPTKSCMKANEVKTLQCPCRSPDLNLMEDLWGILAQDVHKNGRLYRSKSDIKAAIKNCWNNIDTDTFDALPGSMNRRLMQTLEKRCSHITY
;
A
#
# COMPACT_ATOMS: atom_id res chain seq x y z
N MET A 1 -11.16 -5.41 -8.09
CA MET A 1 -11.07 -3.97 -7.79
C MET A 1 -12.50 -3.42 -7.63
N HIS A 2 -13.03 -3.37 -6.40
CA HIS A 2 -14.45 -3.13 -6.09
C HIS A 2 -14.75 -1.68 -5.62
N HIS A 3 -14.14 -0.66 -6.24
CA HIS A 3 -14.36 0.76 -5.85
C HIS A 3 -15.36 1.51 -6.74
N MET A 4 -16.02 0.82 -7.69
CA MET A 4 -16.85 1.44 -8.72
C MET A 4 -18.35 1.17 -8.53
N HIS A 5 -18.83 1.06 -7.29
CA HIS A 5 -20.27 1.01 -7.02
C HIS A 5 -20.80 2.42 -6.73
N ILE A 6 -21.96 2.76 -7.27
CA ILE A 6 -22.62 4.08 -7.14
C ILE A 6 -22.67 4.59 -5.67
N PRO A 7 -22.96 3.74 -4.65
CA PRO A 7 -22.95 4.18 -3.25
C PRO A 7 -21.58 4.67 -2.77
N THR A 8 -20.49 4.06 -3.25
CA THR A 8 -19.12 4.43 -2.87
C THR A 8 -18.76 5.81 -3.40
N LYS A 9 -19.19 6.16 -4.62
CA LYS A 9 -18.99 7.50 -5.21
C LYS A 9 -19.79 8.57 -4.47
N SER A 10 -21.04 8.28 -4.14
CA SER A 10 -21.88 9.22 -3.37
C SER A 10 -21.34 9.46 -1.96
N CYS A 11 -20.83 8.43 -1.29
CA CYS A 11 -20.19 8.55 0.02
C CYS A 11 -18.90 9.38 -0.06
N MET A 12 -18.04 9.16 -1.05
CA MET A 12 -16.82 9.97 -1.26
C MET A 12 -17.15 11.44 -1.50
N LYS A 13 -18.18 11.72 -2.29
CA LYS A 13 -18.64 13.09 -2.55
C LYS A 13 -19.23 13.76 -1.30
N ALA A 14 -19.99 13.01 -0.50
CA ALA A 14 -20.59 13.51 0.74
C ALA A 14 -19.55 13.82 1.82
N ASN A 15 -18.41 13.13 1.82
CA ASN A 15 -17.30 13.35 2.77
C ASN A 15 -16.18 14.23 2.20
N GLU A 16 -16.40 14.90 1.06
CA GLU A 16 -15.42 15.77 0.39
C GLU A 16 -14.04 15.10 0.17
N VAL A 17 -14.01 13.78 0.03
CA VAL A 17 -12.78 13.02 -0.14
C VAL A 17 -12.26 13.22 -1.56
N LYS A 18 -11.17 13.96 -1.70
CA LYS A 18 -10.44 14.08 -2.97
C LYS A 18 -9.88 12.72 -3.36
N THR A 19 -10.27 12.21 -4.52
CA THR A 19 -9.74 10.96 -5.07
C THR A 19 -8.50 11.24 -5.92
N LEU A 20 -7.47 10.43 -5.75
CA LEU A 20 -6.31 10.43 -6.65
C LEU A 20 -6.65 9.62 -7.91
N GLN A 21 -6.42 10.19 -9.09
CA GLN A 21 -6.54 9.44 -10.35
C GLN A 21 -5.33 8.51 -10.48
N CYS A 22 -5.48 7.26 -10.02
CA CYS A 22 -4.52 6.20 -10.29
C CYS A 22 -4.91 5.49 -11.60
N PRO A 23 -3.98 5.26 -12.55
CA PRO A 23 -4.28 4.52 -13.76
C PRO A 23 -4.78 3.11 -13.43
N CYS A 24 -5.87 2.70 -14.08
CA CYS A 24 -6.43 1.37 -13.92
C CYS A 24 -5.36 0.30 -14.16
N ARG A 25 -5.28 -0.68 -13.24
CA ARG A 25 -4.31 -1.81 -13.27
C ARG A 25 -2.84 -1.45 -12.96
N SER A 26 -2.57 -0.36 -12.25
CA SER A 26 -1.22 -0.08 -11.71
C SER A 26 -1.18 -0.26 -10.19
N PRO A 27 -1.19 -1.51 -9.66
CA PRO A 27 -0.99 -1.74 -8.23
C PRO A 27 0.37 -1.19 -7.76
N ASP A 28 1.34 -1.07 -8.68
CA ASP A 28 2.68 -0.49 -8.45
C ASP A 28 2.66 0.98 -8.00
N LEU A 29 1.53 1.68 -8.20
CA LEU A 29 1.31 3.07 -7.80
C LEU A 29 0.44 3.21 -6.55
N ASN A 30 0.07 2.10 -5.89
CA ASN A 30 -0.67 2.14 -4.64
C ASN A 30 0.33 2.20 -3.47
N LEU A 31 0.49 3.38 -2.87
CA LEU A 31 1.34 3.60 -1.67
C LEU A 31 1.04 2.60 -0.53
N MET A 32 -0.19 2.08 -0.48
CA MET A 32 -0.57 1.07 0.49
C MET A 32 0.11 -0.28 0.26
N GLU A 33 0.41 -0.67 -0.98
CA GLU A 33 1.11 -1.95 -1.27
C GLU A 33 2.53 -1.95 -0.72
N ASP A 34 3.22 -0.81 -0.78
CA ASP A 34 4.55 -0.65 -0.17
C ASP A 34 4.49 -0.81 1.35
N LEU A 35 3.48 -0.21 1.97
CA LEU A 35 3.25 -0.33 3.40
C LEU A 35 2.88 -1.77 3.81
N TRP A 36 2.07 -2.47 3.00
CA TRP A 36 1.76 -3.89 3.22
C TRP A 36 3.00 -4.77 3.11
N GLY A 37 3.92 -4.47 2.19
CA GLY A 37 5.20 -5.17 2.06
C GLY A 37 6.08 -5.00 3.30
N ILE A 38 6.22 -3.77 3.80
CA ILE A 38 6.99 -3.47 5.02
C ILE A 38 6.38 -4.20 6.23
N LEU A 39 5.06 -4.10 6.41
CA LEU A 39 4.36 -4.81 7.48
C LEU A 39 4.55 -6.32 7.41
N ALA A 40 4.41 -6.91 6.23
CA ALA A 40 4.56 -8.35 6.05
C ALA A 40 5.99 -8.81 6.37
N GLN A 41 6.99 -8.02 5.94
CA GLN A 41 8.39 -8.28 6.24
C GLN A 41 8.68 -8.22 7.75
N ASP A 42 8.16 -7.22 8.44
CA ASP A 42 8.39 -7.07 9.89
C ASP A 42 7.63 -8.10 10.73
N VAL A 43 6.39 -8.40 10.36
CA VAL A 43 5.56 -9.40 11.06
C VAL A 43 6.21 -10.79 10.98
N HIS A 44 6.81 -11.14 9.84
CA HIS A 44 7.44 -12.44 9.61
C HIS A 44 8.97 -12.42 9.70
N LYS A 45 9.55 -11.34 10.22
CA LYS A 45 11.00 -11.16 10.36
C LYS A 45 11.63 -12.38 11.05
N ASN A 46 12.79 -12.79 10.53
CA ASN A 46 13.52 -13.98 10.99
C ASN A 46 12.72 -15.30 10.88
N GLY A 47 11.80 -15.40 9.92
CA GLY A 47 11.01 -16.61 9.70
C GLY A 47 9.96 -16.86 10.79
N ARG A 48 9.50 -15.80 11.46
CA ARG A 48 8.52 -15.92 12.54
C ARG A 48 7.19 -16.47 11.99
N LEU A 49 6.77 -17.60 12.54
CA LEU A 49 5.50 -18.24 12.26
C LEU A 49 4.56 -18.09 13.46
N TYR A 50 3.27 -17.96 13.19
CA TYR A 50 2.24 -17.81 14.20
C TYR A 50 1.28 -18.99 14.14
N ARG A 51 0.88 -19.50 15.31
CA ARG A 51 0.00 -20.67 15.42
C ARG A 51 -1.48 -20.29 15.53
N SER A 52 -1.79 -19.02 15.81
CA SER A 52 -3.16 -18.53 15.91
C SER A 52 -3.37 -17.21 15.16
N LYS A 53 -4.62 -16.98 14.76
CA LYS A 53 -5.04 -15.72 14.14
C LYS A 53 -4.93 -14.54 15.12
N SER A 54 -5.10 -14.76 16.42
CA SER A 54 -4.95 -13.72 17.44
C SER A 54 -3.51 -13.22 17.52
N ASP A 55 -2.54 -14.13 17.44
CA ASP A 55 -1.12 -13.76 17.54
C ASP A 55 -0.66 -12.96 16.33
N ILE A 56 -1.10 -13.34 15.12
CA ILE A 56 -0.85 -12.57 13.89
C ILE A 56 -1.45 -11.17 14.02
N LYS A 57 -2.70 -11.05 14.49
CA LYS A 57 -3.35 -9.75 14.67
C LYS A 57 -2.61 -8.86 15.67
N ALA A 58 -2.15 -9.43 16.78
CA ALA A 58 -1.37 -8.70 17.77
C ALA A 58 -0.02 -8.26 17.20
N ALA A 59 0.66 -9.13 16.47
CA ALA A 59 1.92 -8.80 15.80
C ALA A 59 1.76 -7.70 14.75
N ILE A 60 0.72 -7.76 13.90
CA ILE A 60 0.43 -6.71 12.92
C ILE A 60 0.21 -5.37 13.61
N LYS A 61 -0.59 -5.33 14.69
CA LYS A 61 -0.83 -4.09 15.46
C LYS A 61 0.47 -3.56 16.06
N ASN A 62 1.30 -4.44 16.61
CA ASN A 62 2.58 -4.04 17.17
C ASN A 62 3.54 -3.50 16.09
N CYS A 63 3.66 -4.18 14.96
CA CYS A 63 4.46 -3.69 13.82
C CYS A 63 3.95 -2.35 13.35
N TRP A 64 2.64 -2.21 13.11
CA TRP A 64 2.01 -0.95 12.70
C TRP A 64 2.35 0.23 13.63
N ASN A 65 2.25 0.03 14.95
CA ASN A 65 2.54 1.07 15.93
C ASN A 65 4.04 1.42 16.05
N ASN A 66 4.93 0.56 15.55
CA ASN A 66 6.37 0.76 15.58
C ASN A 66 6.94 1.20 14.21
N ILE A 67 6.11 1.36 13.18
CA ILE A 67 6.56 1.93 11.91
C ILE A 67 6.93 3.39 12.15
N ASP A 68 8.16 3.74 11.79
CA ASP A 68 8.67 5.09 11.93
C ASP A 68 7.92 6.05 10.98
N THR A 69 7.64 7.26 11.45
CA THR A 69 7.00 8.31 10.65
C THR A 69 7.77 8.64 9.36
N ASP A 70 9.09 8.53 9.40
CA ASP A 70 9.97 8.75 8.24
C ASP A 70 9.67 7.75 7.11
N THR A 71 9.19 6.56 7.47
CA THR A 71 8.75 5.54 6.49
C THR A 71 7.59 6.09 5.66
N PHE A 72 6.64 6.79 6.30
CA PHE A 72 5.50 7.38 5.61
C PHE A 72 5.91 8.56 4.74
N ASP A 73 6.88 9.36 5.17
CA ASP A 73 7.40 10.49 4.41
C ASP A 73 8.22 10.06 3.17
N ALA A 74 8.82 8.86 3.22
CA ALA A 74 9.53 8.28 2.09
C ALA A 74 8.62 7.63 1.03
N LEU A 75 7.37 7.28 1.38
CA LEU A 75 6.42 6.60 0.48
C LEU A 75 6.13 7.40 -0.81
N PRO A 76 5.84 8.72 -0.77
CA PRO A 76 5.65 9.52 -1.98
C PRO A 76 6.88 9.52 -2.90
N GLY A 77 8.09 9.50 -2.34
CA GLY A 77 9.34 9.42 -3.09
C GLY A 77 9.50 8.09 -3.84
N SER A 78 9.15 6.97 -3.19
CA SER A 78 9.14 5.64 -3.82
C SER A 78 8.18 5.59 -5.02
N MET A 79 6.97 6.15 -4.87
CA MET A 79 5.97 6.19 -5.94
C MET A 79 6.42 7.05 -7.12
N ASN A 80 7.00 8.22 -6.88
CA ASN A 80 7.55 9.06 -7.95
C ASN A 80 8.63 8.33 -8.75
N ARG A 81 9.53 7.60 -8.06
CA ARG A 81 10.56 6.79 -8.73
C ARG A 81 9.95 5.69 -9.60
N ARG A 82 8.94 4.97 -9.10
CA ARG A 82 8.26 3.90 -9.86
C ARG A 82 7.46 4.45 -11.04
N LEU A 83 6.81 5.58 -10.86
CA LEU A 83 6.11 6.27 -11.95
C LEU A 83 7.09 6.62 -13.08
N MET A 84 8.25 7.17 -12.75
CA MET A 84 9.31 7.45 -13.73
C MET A 84 9.81 6.18 -14.41
N GLN A 85 10.05 5.10 -13.66
CA GLN A 85 10.47 3.81 -14.23
C GLN A 85 9.41 3.21 -15.18
N THR A 86 8.12 3.33 -14.86
CA THR A 86 7.01 2.83 -15.70
C THR A 86 6.89 3.65 -17.00
N LEU A 87 7.13 4.96 -16.92
CA LEU A 87 7.16 5.86 -18.08
C LEU A 87 8.36 5.57 -18.99
N GLU A 88 9.55 5.38 -18.43
CA GLU A 88 10.76 5.01 -19.18
C GLU A 88 10.61 3.64 -19.88
N LYS A 89 9.96 2.68 -19.22
CA LYS A 89 9.74 1.32 -19.74
C LYS A 89 8.56 1.18 -20.71
N ARG A 90 7.90 2.27 -21.11
CA ARG A 90 6.72 2.26 -22.01
C ARG A 90 5.68 1.19 -21.62
N CYS A 91 5.28 1.15 -20.35
CA CYS A 91 4.30 0.18 -19.80
C CYS A 91 4.75 -1.30 -19.74
N SER A 92 6.03 -1.64 -19.86
CA SER A 92 6.50 -3.01 -19.55
C SER A 92 6.85 -3.17 -18.06
N HIS A 93 6.46 -4.32 -17.48
CA HIS A 93 6.51 -4.59 -16.04
C HIS A 93 7.90 -4.34 -15.42
N ILE A 94 7.91 -3.62 -14.28
CA ILE A 94 9.09 -3.45 -13.46
C ILE A 94 9.25 -4.70 -12.60
N THR A 95 10.33 -5.44 -12.81
CA THR A 95 10.72 -6.57 -11.95
C THR A 95 11.32 -6.05 -10.65
N TYR A 96 10.90 -6.67 -9.54
CA TYR A 96 11.31 -6.40 -8.16
C TYR A 96 12.70 -6.94 -7.85
#